data_AF-A0A656JNI0-F1
#
_entry.id   AF-A0A656JNI0-F1
#
_cell.length_a   1.000
_cell.length_b   1.000
_cell.length_c   1.000
_cell.angle_alpha   90.00
_cell.angle_beta   90.00
_cell.angle_gamma   90.00
#
_symmetry.space_group_name_H-M   'P 1'
#
loop_
_entity.id
_entity.type
_entity.pdbx_description
1 polymer ?
#
loop_
_entity_poly.entity_id
_entity_poly.type
_entity_poly.pdbx_seq_one_letter_code
_entity_poly.pdbx_strand_id
1 'polypeptide(L)'
;MKRTPHLLAIQSHVVFGHAGNSAAVFPMQRIGVNVWPLNTVQFSNHTQYKQWTAEVLAPQQIPALIDGIAAIGELGNCDAVLSGYLGSAAQGRAILSGVARIKAANPKALYLCDPVMGHPEKGCIVPPEVSDFLLDEAAAVADFMCPN
;
A
#
# COMPACT_ATOMS: atom_id res chain seq x y z
N MET A 1 -5.23 10.35 -27.38
CA MET A 1 -5.55 9.55 -26.18
C MET A 1 -5.09 10.32 -24.95
N LYS A 2 -5.81 10.25 -23.82
CA LYS A 2 -5.35 10.90 -22.57
C LYS A 2 -4.10 10.18 -22.05
N ARG A 3 -3.25 10.87 -21.28
CA ARG A 3 -2.10 10.27 -20.57
C ARG A 3 -2.60 9.13 -19.67
N THR A 4 -1.92 7.99 -19.69
CA THR A 4 -2.17 6.86 -18.78
C THR A 4 -1.77 7.26 -17.35
N PRO A 5 -2.65 7.11 -16.34
CA PRO A 5 -2.34 7.47 -14.96
C PRO A 5 -1.33 6.50 -14.33
N HIS A 6 -0.55 6.99 -13.38
CA HIS A 6 0.43 6.21 -12.61
C HIS A 6 -0.02 6.08 -11.14
N LEU A 7 0.10 4.88 -10.57
CA LEU A 7 -0.32 4.60 -9.20
C LEU A 7 0.75 3.78 -8.45
N LEU A 8 1.19 4.26 -7.29
CA LEU A 8 2.05 3.50 -6.37
C LEU A 8 1.19 2.66 -5.43
N ALA A 9 1.27 1.33 -5.56
CA ALA A 9 0.51 0.39 -4.74
C ALA A 9 1.40 -0.24 -3.66
N ILE A 10 1.18 0.16 -2.40
CA ILE A 10 1.96 -0.27 -1.24
C ILE A 10 1.13 -1.24 -0.40
N GLN A 11 1.26 -2.54 -0.70
CA GLN A 11 0.47 -3.60 -0.07
C GLN A 11 1.31 -4.88 0.12
N SER A 12 0.73 -5.93 0.70
CA SER A 12 1.33 -7.26 0.73
C SER A 12 1.42 -7.89 -0.66
N HIS A 13 2.31 -8.85 -0.85
CA HIS A 13 2.40 -9.67 -2.06
C HIS A 13 2.40 -11.17 -1.71
N VAL A 14 1.78 -11.98 -2.57
CA VAL A 14 1.80 -13.45 -2.48
C VAL A 14 2.30 -14.04 -3.79
N VAL A 15 3.14 -15.08 -3.70
CA VAL A 15 3.66 -15.82 -4.88
C VAL A 15 2.55 -16.70 -5.48
N PHE A 16 1.80 -17.42 -4.65
CA PHE A 16 0.65 -18.23 -5.05
C PHE A 16 -0.66 -17.59 -4.57
N GLY A 17 -1.61 -17.46 -5.50
CA GLY A 17 -2.94 -16.90 -5.26
C GLY A 17 -2.99 -15.37 -5.36
N HIS A 18 -4.04 -14.77 -4.80
CA HIS A 18 -4.33 -13.34 -4.94
C HIS A 18 -4.70 -12.72 -3.58
N ALA A 19 -3.82 -11.86 -3.08
CA ALA A 19 -4.07 -10.97 -1.93
C ALA A 19 -3.14 -9.75 -2.04
N GLY A 20 -3.59 -8.58 -1.55
CA GLY A 20 -2.85 -7.31 -1.69
C GLY A 20 -2.51 -7.00 -3.15
N ASN A 21 -1.25 -6.67 -3.42
CA ASN A 21 -0.77 -6.35 -4.76
C ASN A 21 -1.02 -7.48 -5.78
N SER A 22 -0.94 -8.76 -5.39
CA SER A 22 -1.24 -9.88 -6.31
C SER A 22 -2.72 -9.94 -6.71
N ALA A 23 -3.61 -9.27 -5.98
CA ALA A 23 -5.03 -9.14 -6.32
C ALA A 23 -5.34 -7.79 -7.02
N ALA A 24 -4.63 -6.72 -6.71
CA ALA A 24 -4.95 -5.36 -7.16
C ALA A 24 -4.18 -4.91 -8.42
N VAL A 25 -2.90 -5.29 -8.56
CA VAL A 25 -2.02 -4.77 -9.61
C VAL A 25 -2.51 -5.16 -11.01
N PHE A 26 -2.78 -6.44 -11.24
CA PHE A 26 -3.19 -6.92 -12.56
C PHE A 26 -4.53 -6.31 -13.03
N PRO A 27 -5.60 -6.28 -12.22
CA PRO A 27 -6.85 -5.63 -12.63
C PRO A 27 -6.67 -4.15 -12.98
N MET A 28 -5.92 -3.38 -12.18
CA MET A 28 -5.64 -1.96 -12.46
C MET A 28 -4.85 -1.78 -13.76
N GLN A 29 -3.81 -2.59 -13.98
CA GLN A 29 -3.06 -2.59 -15.24
C GLN A 29 -3.96 -2.93 -16.44
N ARG A 30 -4.84 -3.92 -16.29
CA ARG A 30 -5.72 -4.39 -17.35
C ARG A 30 -6.71 -3.31 -17.81
N ILE A 31 -7.10 -2.39 -16.93
CA ILE A 31 -8.01 -1.28 -17.25
C ILE A 31 -7.27 0.02 -17.62
N GLY A 32 -5.94 -0.02 -17.76
CA GLY A 32 -5.15 1.10 -18.26
C GLY A 32 -4.56 2.02 -17.19
N VAL A 33 -4.09 1.47 -16.08
CA VAL A 33 -3.30 2.19 -15.06
C VAL A 33 -1.87 1.65 -15.02
N ASN A 34 -0.86 2.53 -15.06
CA ASN A 34 0.53 2.11 -14.84
C ASN A 34 0.78 1.97 -13.34
N VAL A 35 0.78 0.73 -12.83
CA VAL A 35 0.96 0.47 -11.41
C VAL A 35 2.43 0.26 -11.07
N TRP A 36 2.91 0.92 -10.02
CA TRP A 36 4.22 0.74 -9.40
C TRP A 36 4.02 -0.10 -8.12
N PRO A 37 4.25 -1.41 -8.14
CA PRO A 37 4.04 -2.26 -6.96
C PRO A 37 5.22 -2.14 -5.99
N LEU A 38 4.96 -1.63 -4.78
CA LEU A 38 5.89 -1.70 -3.65
C LEU A 38 5.38 -2.77 -2.69
N ASN A 39 6.00 -3.94 -2.74
CA ASN A 39 5.60 -5.11 -1.97
C ASN A 39 6.17 -5.03 -0.55
N THR A 40 5.29 -4.87 0.44
CA THR A 40 5.67 -4.72 1.86
C THR A 40 6.01 -6.02 2.57
N VAL A 41 5.61 -7.15 1.98
CA VAL A 41 5.91 -8.50 2.41
C VAL A 41 5.75 -9.41 1.21
N GLN A 42 6.59 -10.43 1.11
CA GLN A 42 6.44 -11.51 0.14
C GLN A 42 6.12 -12.79 0.88
N PHE A 43 4.86 -13.22 0.79
CA PHE A 43 4.40 -14.51 1.28
C PHE A 43 4.43 -15.56 0.16
N SER A 44 4.60 -16.84 0.51
CA SER A 44 4.33 -17.94 -0.43
C SER A 44 2.87 -17.98 -0.86
N ASN A 45 1.93 -17.80 0.07
CA ASN A 45 0.49 -17.77 -0.15
C ASN A 45 -0.20 -16.93 0.93
N HIS A 46 -1.48 -16.58 0.75
CA HIS A 46 -2.21 -15.75 1.71
C HIS A 46 -2.49 -16.48 3.05
N THR A 47 -2.71 -15.70 4.12
CA THR A 47 -2.78 -16.17 5.53
C THR A 47 -4.11 -16.83 5.92
N GLN A 48 -5.03 -17.01 4.98
CA GLN A 48 -6.23 -17.83 5.18
C GLN A 48 -5.93 -19.33 5.01
N TYR A 49 -4.83 -19.69 4.35
CA TYR A 49 -4.27 -21.04 4.46
C TYR A 49 -3.70 -21.28 5.86
N LYS A 50 -3.58 -22.56 6.26
CA LYS A 50 -3.05 -22.96 7.58
C LYS A 50 -1.53 -22.76 7.71
N GLN A 51 -0.81 -22.62 6.60
CA GLN A 51 0.64 -22.49 6.55
C GLN A 51 1.04 -21.49 5.47
N TRP A 52 2.11 -20.76 5.74
CA TRP A 52 2.77 -19.84 4.80
C TRP A 52 4.21 -19.63 5.25
N THR A 53 5.03 -19.16 4.33
CA THR A 53 6.38 -18.65 4.57
C THR A 53 6.43 -17.20 4.11
N ALA A 54 7.25 -16.37 4.74
CA ALA A 54 7.25 -14.94 4.49
C ALA A 54 8.61 -14.30 4.70
N GLU A 55 8.88 -13.27 3.91
CA GLU A 55 9.89 -12.26 4.21
C GLU A 55 9.21 -10.88 4.23
N VAL A 56 9.28 -10.21 5.37
CA VAL A 56 8.66 -8.89 5.58
C VAL A 56 9.67 -7.81 5.28
N LEU A 57 9.30 -6.84 4.44
CA LEU A 57 10.13 -5.69 4.13
C LEU A 57 10.24 -4.79 5.38
N ALA A 58 11.46 -4.40 5.76
CA ALA A 58 11.64 -3.51 6.89
C ALA A 58 10.98 -2.15 6.61
N PRO A 59 10.24 -1.53 7.56
CA PRO A 59 9.50 -0.29 7.30
C PRO A 59 10.33 0.84 6.68
N GLN A 60 11.60 0.95 7.04
CA GLN A 60 12.52 1.99 6.55
C GLN A 60 12.84 1.82 5.06
N GLN A 61 12.66 0.63 4.48
CA GLN A 61 12.89 0.41 3.06
C GLN A 61 11.78 0.99 2.17
N ILE A 62 10.57 1.22 2.71
CA ILE A 62 9.46 1.86 1.96
C ILE A 62 9.87 3.26 1.48
N PRO A 63 10.26 4.21 2.36
CA PRO A 63 10.70 5.53 1.93
C PRO A 63 12.00 5.48 1.12
N ALA A 64 12.90 4.51 1.39
CA ALA A 64 14.14 4.37 0.62
C ALA A 64 13.90 3.98 -0.85
N LEU A 65 12.93 3.09 -1.12
CA LEU A 65 12.53 2.73 -2.49
C LEU A 65 11.87 3.92 -3.21
N ILE A 66 11.05 4.68 -2.48
CA ILE A 66 10.45 5.93 -3.00
C ILE A 66 11.53 6.97 -3.31
N ASP A 67 12.56 7.10 -2.48
CA ASP A 67 13.71 7.98 -2.74
C ASP A 67 14.50 7.55 -3.98
N GLY A 68 14.62 6.25 -4.24
CA GLY A 68 15.20 5.74 -5.49
C GLY A 68 14.44 6.23 -6.73
N ILE A 69 13.10 6.24 -6.69
CA ILE A 69 12.25 6.78 -7.76
C ILE A 69 12.39 8.30 -7.87
N ALA A 70 12.51 8.99 -6.72
CA ALA A 70 12.74 10.43 -6.69
C ALA A 70 14.08 10.82 -7.33
N ALA A 71 15.14 10.05 -7.06
CA ALA A 71 16.48 10.30 -7.56
C ALA A 71 16.59 10.25 -9.09
N ILE A 72 15.69 9.52 -9.76
CA ILE A 72 15.59 9.47 -11.23
C ILE A 72 14.58 10.48 -11.81
N GLY A 73 13.99 11.34 -10.97
CA GLY A 73 13.09 12.42 -11.41
C GLY A 73 11.65 11.99 -11.71
N GLU A 74 11.27 10.75 -11.38
CA GLU A 74 9.97 10.19 -11.78
C GLU A 74 8.86 10.37 -10.74
N LEU A 75 9.20 10.78 -9.51
CA LEU A 75 8.23 10.80 -8.41
C LEU A 75 7.03 11.74 -8.69
N GLY A 76 7.24 12.86 -9.39
CA GLY A 76 6.18 13.80 -9.77
C GLY A 76 5.17 13.25 -10.78
N ASN A 77 5.46 12.10 -11.41
CA ASN A 77 4.53 11.45 -12.32
C ASN A 77 3.50 10.57 -11.60
N CYS A 78 3.64 10.32 -10.29
CA CYS A 78 2.70 9.53 -9.51
C CYS A 78 1.37 10.27 -9.32
N ASP A 79 0.26 9.72 -9.80
CA ASP A 79 -1.07 10.33 -9.71
C ASP A 79 -1.86 9.83 -8.48
N ALA A 80 -1.51 8.66 -7.93
CA ALA A 80 -2.15 8.13 -6.74
C ALA A 80 -1.25 7.17 -5.92
N VAL A 81 -1.53 7.08 -4.63
CA VAL A 81 -0.99 6.07 -3.71
C VAL A 81 -2.14 5.24 -3.17
N LEU A 82 -1.97 3.91 -3.17
CA LEU A 82 -2.90 2.96 -2.58
C LEU A 82 -2.20 2.20 -1.45
N SER A 83 -2.79 2.21 -0.25
CA SER A 83 -2.39 1.33 0.86
C SER A 83 -3.50 0.34 1.22
N GLY A 84 -3.11 -0.79 1.79
CA GLY A 84 -4.01 -1.83 2.29
C GLY A 84 -3.54 -2.36 3.64
N TYR A 85 -3.57 -3.70 3.82
CA TYR A 85 -3.10 -4.36 5.03
C TYR A 85 -1.76 -3.85 5.55
N LEU A 86 -1.72 -3.55 6.85
CA LEU A 86 -0.54 -3.10 7.58
C LEU A 86 -0.14 -4.15 8.61
N GLY A 87 1.14 -4.54 8.61
CA GLY A 87 1.71 -5.42 9.63
C GLY A 87 2.11 -4.72 10.92
N SER A 88 2.24 -3.39 10.92
CA SER A 88 2.56 -2.57 12.09
C SER A 88 2.26 -1.09 11.86
N ALA A 89 2.11 -0.31 12.95
CA ALA A 89 2.02 1.15 12.87
C ALA A 89 3.27 1.80 12.27
N ALA A 90 4.46 1.22 12.49
CA ALA A 90 5.71 1.70 11.91
C ALA A 90 5.70 1.60 10.37
N GLN A 91 5.16 0.52 9.82
CA GLN A 91 4.94 0.38 8.38
C GLN A 91 3.94 1.42 7.87
N GLY A 92 2.84 1.65 8.61
CA GLY A 92 1.87 2.70 8.31
C GLY A 92 2.50 4.09 8.22
N ARG A 93 3.30 4.49 9.22
CA ARG A 93 3.99 5.80 9.23
C ARG A 93 5.01 5.94 8.10
N ALA A 94 5.69 4.85 7.73
CA ALA A 94 6.58 4.83 6.57
C ALA A 94 5.82 5.08 5.27
N ILE A 95 4.61 4.52 5.13
CA ILE A 95 3.70 4.82 4.00
C ILE A 95 3.29 6.28 4.00
N LEU A 96 2.86 6.85 5.14
CA LEU A 96 2.46 8.26 5.20
C LEU A 96 3.61 9.22 4.87
N SER A 97 4.84 8.88 5.27
CA SER A 97 6.04 9.62 4.84
C SER A 97 6.21 9.59 3.32
N GLY A 98 6.01 8.42 2.70
CA GLY A 98 6.00 8.26 1.25
C GLY A 98 4.89 9.08 0.57
N VAL A 99 3.67 9.04 1.10
CA VAL A 99 2.53 9.84 0.62
C VAL A 99 2.86 11.33 0.66
N ALA A 100 3.40 11.83 1.77
CA ALA A 100 3.78 13.24 1.91
C ALA A 100 4.84 13.65 0.87
N ARG A 101 5.85 12.80 0.62
CA ARG A 101 6.87 13.06 -0.41
C ARG A 101 6.27 13.09 -1.82
N ILE A 102 5.35 12.17 -2.13
CA ILE A 102 4.66 12.14 -3.42
C ILE A 102 3.78 13.37 -3.60
N LYS A 103 3.00 13.76 -2.58
CA LYS A 103 2.18 14.98 -2.63
C LYS A 103 3.02 16.25 -2.74
N ALA A 104 4.24 16.27 -2.18
CA ALA A 104 5.17 17.38 -2.37
C ALA A 104 5.67 17.48 -3.83
N ALA A 105 5.91 16.34 -4.50
CA ALA A 105 6.30 16.29 -5.91
C ALA A 105 5.13 16.50 -6.88
N ASN A 106 3.94 16.05 -6.52
CA ASN A 106 2.68 16.22 -7.25
C ASN A 106 1.53 16.54 -6.28
N PRO A 107 1.18 17.82 -6.07
CA PRO A 107 0.10 18.22 -5.17
C PRO A 107 -1.30 17.73 -5.55
N LYS A 108 -1.47 17.16 -6.75
CA LYS A 108 -2.74 16.56 -7.21
C LYS A 108 -2.81 15.06 -6.95
N ALA A 109 -1.74 14.44 -6.45
CA ALA A 109 -1.72 13.02 -6.16
C ALA A 109 -2.72 12.68 -5.06
N LEU A 110 -3.49 11.61 -5.28
CA LEU A 110 -4.48 11.12 -4.32
C LEU A 110 -3.90 10.03 -3.44
N TYR A 111 -4.34 9.94 -2.19
CA TYR A 111 -4.07 8.84 -1.28
C TYR A 111 -5.36 8.11 -0.93
N LEU A 112 -5.44 6.83 -1.29
CA LEU A 112 -6.49 5.92 -0.86
C LEU A 112 -5.93 4.97 0.21
N CYS A 113 -6.60 4.94 1.36
CA CYS A 113 -6.34 3.99 2.44
C CYS A 113 -7.46 2.96 2.53
N ASP A 114 -7.14 1.69 2.32
CA ASP A 114 -8.01 0.55 2.65
C ASP A 114 -7.62 0.01 4.06
N PRO A 115 -8.36 0.35 5.12
CA PRO A 115 -8.02 0.03 6.51
C PRO A 115 -8.36 -1.43 6.88
N VAL A 116 -7.54 -2.38 6.39
CA VAL A 116 -7.75 -3.81 6.63
C VAL A 116 -7.42 -4.17 8.09
N MET A 117 -8.45 -4.32 8.92
CA MET A 117 -8.31 -4.75 10.32
C MET A 117 -8.65 -6.23 10.56
N GLY A 118 -9.28 -6.90 9.61
CA GLY A 118 -9.90 -8.20 9.88
C GLY A 118 -10.55 -8.85 8.68
N HIS A 119 -11.16 -10.01 8.95
CA HIS A 119 -12.04 -10.70 8.02
C HIS A 119 -13.31 -11.13 8.77
N PRO A 120 -14.51 -11.10 8.16
CA PRO A 120 -15.76 -11.42 8.86
C PRO A 120 -15.73 -12.76 9.64
N GLU A 121 -15.03 -13.76 9.12
CA GLU A 121 -14.91 -15.08 9.75
C GLU A 121 -13.93 -15.13 10.94
N LYS A 122 -12.97 -14.19 11.02
CA LYS A 122 -11.89 -14.21 12.03
C LYS A 122 -11.98 -13.06 13.04
N GLY A 123 -12.79 -12.04 12.77
CA GLY A 123 -12.81 -10.80 13.54
C GLY A 123 -11.58 -9.93 13.25
N CYS A 124 -11.18 -9.13 14.25
CA CYS A 124 -9.99 -8.29 14.17
C CYS A 124 -8.71 -9.15 14.28
N ILE A 125 -7.77 -8.97 13.34
CA ILE A 125 -6.51 -9.73 13.26
C ILE A 125 -5.27 -8.84 13.34
N VAL A 126 -5.45 -7.53 13.54
CA VAL A 126 -4.36 -6.57 13.66
C VAL A 126 -4.09 -6.21 15.12
N PRO A 127 -2.84 -5.90 15.48
CA PRO A 127 -2.51 -5.33 16.79
C PRO A 127 -3.23 -3.98 17.04
N PRO A 128 -3.56 -3.62 18.29
CA PRO A 128 -4.24 -2.37 18.62
C PRO A 128 -3.55 -1.12 18.08
N GLU A 129 -2.22 -1.08 18.06
CA GLU A 129 -1.48 0.06 17.54
C GLU A 129 -1.71 0.30 16.03
N VAL A 130 -2.12 -0.73 15.29
CA VAL A 130 -2.48 -0.59 13.87
C VAL A 130 -3.86 0.04 13.74
N SER A 131 -4.84 -0.37 14.55
CA SER A 131 -6.16 0.25 14.54
C SER A 131 -6.13 1.71 14.97
N ASP A 132 -5.36 2.02 16.01
CA ASP A 132 -5.19 3.40 16.49
C ASP A 132 -4.49 4.25 15.41
N PHE A 133 -3.43 3.73 14.80
CA PHE A 133 -2.77 4.39 13.67
C PHE A 133 -3.72 4.66 12.48
N LEU A 134 -4.55 3.68 12.11
CA LEU A 134 -5.49 3.82 11.00
C LEU A 134 -6.50 4.94 11.26
N LEU A 135 -6.99 5.05 12.50
CA LEU A 135 -7.96 6.07 12.91
C LEU A 135 -7.33 7.45 13.11
N ASP A 136 -6.26 7.53 13.88
CA ASP A 136 -5.72 8.81 14.36
C ASP A 136 -4.76 9.46 13.36
N GLU A 137 -4.06 8.65 12.54
CA GLU A 137 -3.02 9.13 11.62
C GLU A 137 -3.42 8.97 10.16
N ALA A 138 -3.77 7.75 9.71
CA ALA A 138 -4.05 7.51 8.29
C ALA A 138 -5.33 8.20 7.82
N ALA A 139 -6.39 8.18 8.65
CA ALA A 139 -7.66 8.84 8.34
C ALA A 139 -7.53 10.34 8.10
N ALA A 140 -6.64 11.00 8.84
CA ALA A 140 -6.46 12.44 8.80
C ALA A 140 -5.85 12.94 7.48
N VAL A 141 -5.21 12.06 6.71
CA VAL A 141 -4.46 12.42 5.50
C VAL A 141 -4.92 11.71 4.23
N ALA A 142 -5.76 10.68 4.35
CA ALA A 142 -6.34 9.98 3.20
C ALA A 142 -7.36 10.86 2.49
N ASP A 143 -7.24 10.96 1.16
CA ASP A 143 -8.28 11.60 0.33
C ASP A 143 -9.49 10.67 0.19
N PHE A 144 -9.26 9.36 0.23
CA PHE A 144 -10.29 8.33 0.23
C PHE A 144 -9.97 7.27 1.29
N MET A 145 -10.98 6.89 2.08
CA MET A 145 -10.90 5.74 2.97
C MET A 145 -11.95 4.71 2.57
N CYS A 146 -11.57 3.42 2.55
CA CYS A 146 -12.44 2.33 2.11
C CYS A 146 -12.58 1.21 3.16
N PRO A 147 -13.16 1.47 4.34
CA PRO A 147 -13.47 0.40 5.29
C PRO A 147 -14.55 -0.55 4.74
N ASN A 148 -14.60 -1.79 5.27
CA ASN A 148 -15.64 -2.79 4.97
C ASN A 148 -17.01 -2.45 5.56
#